data_AF-A0A8J6KIT8-F1
#
_entry.id   AF-A0A8J6KIT8-F1
#
_cell.length_a   1.000
_cell.length_b   1.000
_cell.length_c   1.000
_cell.angle_alpha   90.00
_cell.angle_beta   90.00
_cell.angle_gamma   90.00
#
_symmetry.space_group_name_H-M   'P 1'
#
loop_
_entity.id
_entity.type
_entity.pdbx_description
1 polymer ?
#
loop_
_entity_poly.entity_id
_entity_poly.type
_entity_poly.pdbx_seq_one_letter_code
_entity_poly.pdbx_strand_id
1 'polypeptide(L)'
;MKYLSSEEHKCVTHKETKGIFCMENSMYLCRPCSDSHEHRGHRHCPIEAAAEGQLERLLKQMESLWEKIQENEENLEAEKRLIALWKIRLIIREEMIRAKYRRWYPLPSKQEEENIECMKKEANYYLEKLRKSEAMMVQKSKQLREMYLQLMAMSQEPYVVLLQDLDDIFRRSESVQPSKPLAMKPEIYALALSGLTERFN
;
A
#
# COMPACT_ATOMS: atom_id res chain seq x y z
N MET A 1 -42.67 17.09 34.70
CA MET A 1 -43.87 17.90 34.44
C MET A 1 -43.85 19.10 35.34
N LYS A 2 -43.78 20.32 34.79
CA LYS A 2 -44.03 21.53 35.58
C LYS A 2 -45.54 21.67 35.72
N TYR A 3 -46.06 21.61 36.95
CA TYR A 3 -47.44 21.98 37.23
C TYR A 3 -47.56 23.49 37.01
N LEU A 4 -48.45 23.91 36.11
CA LEU A 4 -48.78 25.33 35.92
C LEU A 4 -49.36 25.89 37.24
N SER A 5 -49.02 27.14 37.55
CA SER A 5 -49.45 27.78 38.80
C SER A 5 -50.98 27.94 38.86
N SER A 6 -51.58 27.86 40.06
CA SER A 6 -53.04 28.05 40.27
C SER A 6 -53.58 29.37 39.69
N GLU A 7 -52.73 30.39 39.56
CA GLU A 7 -53.08 31.69 38.98
C GLU A 7 -53.06 31.73 37.44
N GLU A 8 -52.23 30.91 36.78
CA GLU A 8 -52.18 30.82 35.31
C GLU A 8 -53.44 30.16 34.73
N HIS A 9 -54.07 29.30 35.53
CA HIS A 9 -55.32 28.62 35.20
C HIS A 9 -56.56 29.48 35.38
N LYS A 10 -56.46 30.70 35.94
CA LYS A 10 -57.61 31.61 36.10
C LYS A 10 -57.66 32.64 34.97
N CYS A 11 -58.87 33.01 34.56
CA CYS A 11 -59.11 34.10 33.63
C CYS A 11 -58.76 35.43 34.30
N VAL A 12 -57.97 36.26 33.62
CA VAL A 12 -57.55 37.57 34.17
C VAL A 12 -58.76 38.48 34.37
N THR A 13 -59.70 38.47 33.44
CA THR A 13 -60.91 39.31 33.43
C THR A 13 -62.00 38.79 34.36
N HIS A 14 -62.35 37.51 34.27
CA HIS A 14 -63.49 36.93 34.99
C HIS A 14 -63.11 36.26 36.31
N LYS A 15 -61.82 36.09 36.60
CA LYS A 15 -61.28 35.38 37.78
C LYS A 15 -61.74 33.91 37.94
N GLU A 16 -62.40 33.36 36.92
CA GLU A 16 -62.82 31.95 36.85
C GLU A 16 -61.73 31.03 36.29
N THR A 17 -61.75 29.76 36.69
CA THR A 17 -60.84 28.74 36.14
C THR A 17 -61.14 28.51 34.65
N LYS A 18 -60.09 28.47 33.84
CA LYS A 18 -60.14 28.11 32.42
C LYS A 18 -60.20 26.59 32.32
N GLY A 19 -61.40 26.05 32.13
CA GLY A 19 -61.62 24.60 31.96
C GLY A 19 -61.96 24.18 30.52
N ILE A 20 -62.06 25.15 29.60
CA ILE A 20 -62.51 24.93 28.22
C ILE A 20 -61.33 25.19 27.28
N PHE A 21 -61.09 24.31 26.32
CA PHE A 21 -60.12 24.51 25.25
C PHE A 21 -60.84 24.87 23.95
N CYS A 22 -60.44 25.98 23.32
CA CYS A 22 -60.87 26.36 21.99
C CYS A 22 -59.92 25.81 20.95
N MET A 23 -60.44 24.96 20.06
CA MET A 23 -59.63 24.22 19.09
C MET A 23 -59.04 25.13 18.01
N GLU A 24 -59.81 26.10 17.52
CA GLU A 24 -59.41 27.00 16.44
C GLU A 24 -58.30 27.97 16.85
N ASN A 25 -58.37 28.51 18.07
CA ASN A 25 -57.37 29.44 18.59
C ASN A 25 -56.28 28.76 19.44
N SER A 26 -56.46 27.48 19.80
CA SER A 26 -55.60 26.76 20.74
C SER A 26 -55.45 27.49 22.08
N MET A 27 -56.56 27.97 22.64
CA MET A 27 -56.60 28.79 23.85
C MET A 27 -57.45 28.16 24.96
N TYR A 28 -57.04 28.39 26.20
CA TYR A 28 -57.80 28.01 27.39
C TYR A 28 -58.74 29.14 27.82
N LEU A 29 -60.04 28.82 27.93
CA LEU A 29 -61.13 29.76 28.20
C LEU A 29 -61.85 29.37 29.50
N CYS A 30 -62.29 30.38 30.26
CA CYS A 30 -63.36 30.23 31.24
C CYS A 30 -64.73 30.31 30.53
N ARG A 31 -65.82 30.02 31.25
CA ARG A 31 -67.15 29.95 30.65
C ARG A 31 -67.62 31.27 30.00
N PRO A 32 -67.44 32.46 30.60
CA PRO A 32 -67.82 33.71 29.95
C PRO A 32 -67.00 34.02 28.68
N CYS A 33 -65.73 33.61 28.62
CA CYS A 33 -64.88 33.82 27.45
C CYS A 33 -65.31 32.94 26.28
N SER A 34 -65.73 31.69 26.53
CA SER A 34 -66.22 30.81 25.46
C SER A 34 -67.50 31.31 24.81
N ASP A 35 -68.33 32.05 25.57
CA ASP A 35 -69.61 32.59 25.07
C ASP A 35 -69.46 34.00 24.46
N SER A 36 -68.26 34.57 24.53
CA SER A 36 -67.92 35.87 23.96
C SER A 36 -68.06 35.87 22.44
N HIS A 37 -68.26 37.05 21.84
CA HIS A 37 -68.38 37.17 20.39
C HIS A 37 -67.13 36.65 19.65
N GLU A 38 -65.95 36.71 20.27
CA GLU A 38 -64.67 36.29 19.68
C GLU A 38 -64.57 34.78 19.47
N HIS A 39 -65.11 33.97 20.40
CA HIS A 39 -65.09 32.50 20.31
C HIS A 39 -66.45 31.91 19.95
N ARG A 40 -67.43 32.77 19.62
CA ARG A 40 -68.77 32.35 19.24
C ARG A 40 -68.71 31.53 17.95
N GLY A 41 -69.12 30.26 18.04
CA GLY A 41 -69.13 29.33 16.91
C GLY A 41 -67.84 28.52 16.74
N HIS A 42 -66.83 28.74 17.58
CA HIS A 42 -65.65 27.86 17.64
C HIS A 42 -65.98 26.54 18.33
N ARG A 43 -65.16 25.52 18.07
CA ARG A 43 -65.30 24.22 18.73
C ARG A 43 -64.57 24.25 20.06
N HIS A 44 -65.33 23.87 21.07
CA HIS A 44 -64.89 23.83 22.45
C HIS A 44 -64.92 22.39 22.95
N CYS A 45 -63.92 22.02 23.74
CA CYS A 45 -63.93 20.78 24.50
C CYS A 45 -63.31 21.00 25.89
N PRO A 46 -63.54 20.09 26.85
CA PRO A 46 -62.79 20.08 28.10
C PRO A 46 -61.29 19.94 27.82
N ILE A 47 -60.46 20.52 28.69
CA ILE A 47 -59.00 20.47 28.57
C ILE A 47 -58.50 19.03 28.60
N GLU A 48 -59.11 18.18 29.44
CA GLU A 48 -58.77 16.77 29.57
C GLU A 48 -58.98 16.04 28.25
N ALA A 49 -60.13 16.25 27.59
CA ALA A 49 -60.44 15.65 26.28
C ALA A 49 -59.49 16.17 25.18
N ALA A 50 -59.12 17.45 25.22
CA ALA A 50 -58.12 18.00 24.30
C ALA A 50 -56.74 17.37 24.52
N ALA A 51 -56.31 17.22 25.77
CA ALA A 51 -55.03 16.63 26.15
C ALA A 51 -54.96 15.15 25.78
N GLU A 52 -56.01 14.38 26.02
CA GLU A 52 -56.13 12.98 25.60
C GLU A 52 -55.98 12.85 24.08
N GLY A 53 -56.67 13.68 23.29
CA GLY A 53 -56.55 13.67 21.84
C GLY A 53 -55.14 14.03 21.34
N GLN A 54 -54.45 14.97 22.01
CA GLN A 54 -53.05 15.28 21.67
C GLN A 54 -52.10 14.15 22.07
N LEU A 55 -52.33 13.51 23.23
CA LEU A 55 -51.53 12.38 23.70
C LEU A 55 -51.68 11.19 22.75
N GLU A 56 -52.89 10.89 22.28
CA GLU A 56 -53.13 9.82 21.30
C GLU A 56 -52.38 10.10 19.99
N ARG A 57 -52.43 11.34 19.50
CA ARG A 57 -51.66 11.75 18.31
C ARG A 57 -50.15 11.60 18.52
N LEU A 58 -49.65 11.99 19.70
CA LEU A 58 -48.25 11.85 20.05
C LEU A 58 -47.82 10.37 20.07
N LEU A 59 -48.61 9.51 20.71
CA LEU A 59 -48.33 8.07 20.78
C LEU A 59 -48.32 7.43 19.39
N LYS A 60 -49.28 7.78 18.52
CA LYS A 60 -49.30 7.34 17.11
C LYS A 60 -48.05 7.78 16.33
N GLN A 61 -47.57 9.00 16.57
CA GLN A 61 -46.32 9.47 15.95
C GLN A 61 -45.10 8.71 16.49
N MET A 62 -45.06 8.43 17.79
CA MET A 62 -43.99 7.66 18.41
C MET A 62 -43.94 6.22 17.88
N GLU A 63 -45.10 5.57 17.73
CA GLU A 63 -45.22 4.23 17.15
C GLU A 63 -44.73 4.20 15.70
N SER A 64 -45.17 5.14 14.85
CA SER A 64 -44.69 5.23 13.47
C SER A 64 -43.19 5.50 13.36
N LEU A 65 -42.61 6.28 14.28
CA LEU A 65 -41.17 6.51 14.32
C LEU A 65 -40.42 5.25 14.77
N TRP A 66 -40.98 4.48 15.70
CA TRP A 66 -40.40 3.24 16.17
C TRP A 66 -40.30 2.20 15.05
N GLU A 67 -41.36 2.03 14.25
CA GLU A 67 -41.35 1.16 13.07
C GLU A 67 -40.26 1.57 12.06
N LYS A 68 -40.12 2.87 11.78
CA LYS A 68 -39.07 3.39 10.88
C LYS A 68 -37.66 3.17 11.41
N ILE A 69 -37.47 3.24 12.74
CA ILE A 69 -36.18 2.93 13.35
C ILE A 69 -35.83 1.47 13.11
N GLN A 70 -36.77 0.56 13.35
CA GLN A 70 -36.56 -0.88 13.13
C GLN A 70 -36.25 -1.19 11.66
N GLU A 71 -37.04 -0.65 10.72
CA GLU A 71 -36.78 -0.81 9.28
C GLU A 71 -35.39 -0.28 8.88
N ASN A 72 -35.00 0.88 9.42
CA ASN A 72 -33.69 1.46 9.13
C ASN A 72 -32.52 0.64 9.70
N GLU A 73 -32.70 0.00 10.86
CA GLU A 73 -31.72 -0.93 11.43
C GLU A 73 -31.56 -2.19 10.55
N GLU A 74 -32.65 -2.76 10.05
CA GLU A 74 -32.61 -3.89 9.12
C GLU A 74 -31.92 -3.53 7.80
N ASN A 75 -32.24 -2.36 7.25
CA ASN A 75 -31.61 -1.82 6.03
C ASN A 75 -30.11 -1.60 6.24
N LEU A 76 -29.71 -1.02 7.38
CA LEU A 76 -28.31 -0.82 7.73
C LEU A 76 -27.55 -2.15 7.79
N GLU A 77 -28.15 -3.19 8.38
CA GLU A 77 -27.52 -4.50 8.47
C GLU A 77 -27.46 -5.21 7.10
N ALA A 78 -28.46 -5.03 6.24
CA ALA A 78 -28.42 -5.48 4.85
C ALA A 78 -27.27 -4.83 4.07
N GLU A 79 -27.07 -3.53 4.24
CA GLU A 79 -26.00 -2.77 3.57
C GLU A 79 -24.61 -3.24 4.03
N LYS A 80 -24.43 -3.48 5.34
CA LYS A 80 -23.19 -4.05 5.90
C LYS A 80 -22.87 -5.42 5.30
N ARG A 81 -23.87 -6.30 5.18
CA ARG A 81 -23.71 -7.62 4.54
C ARG A 81 -23.30 -7.49 3.08
N LEU A 82 -23.91 -6.56 2.34
CA LEU A 82 -23.58 -6.31 0.95
C LEU A 82 -22.12 -5.82 0.79
N ILE A 83 -21.67 -4.88 1.62
CA ILE A 83 -20.28 -4.40 1.64
C ILE A 83 -19.31 -5.56 1.90
N ALA A 84 -19.59 -6.43 2.86
CA ALA A 84 -18.75 -7.59 3.16
C ALA A 84 -18.65 -8.56 1.96
N LEU A 85 -19.78 -8.85 1.30
CA LEU A 85 -19.83 -9.68 0.11
C LEU A 85 -18.98 -9.11 -1.04
N TRP A 86 -19.08 -7.79 -1.28
CA TRP A 86 -18.29 -7.12 -2.31
C TRP A 86 -16.79 -7.19 -2.04
N LYS A 87 -16.36 -7.01 -0.77
CA LYS A 87 -14.95 -7.17 -0.39
C LYS A 87 -14.43 -8.57 -0.71
N ILE A 88 -15.18 -9.61 -0.34
CA ILE A 88 -14.81 -11.01 -0.63
C ILE A 88 -14.75 -11.23 -2.15
N ARG A 89 -15.74 -10.75 -2.90
CA ARG A 89 -15.80 -10.90 -4.36
C ARG A 89 -14.62 -10.21 -5.05
N LEU A 90 -14.20 -9.04 -4.56
CA LEU A 90 -13.05 -8.32 -5.09
C LEU A 90 -11.76 -9.13 -4.89
N ILE A 91 -11.53 -9.66 -3.69
CA ILE A 91 -10.36 -10.51 -3.38
C ILE A 91 -10.33 -11.74 -4.30
N ILE A 92 -11.44 -12.48 -4.38
CA ILE A 92 -11.52 -13.67 -5.25
C ILE A 92 -11.27 -13.28 -6.72
N ARG A 93 -11.85 -12.15 -7.18
CA ARG A 93 -11.68 -11.72 -8.57
C ARG A 93 -10.23 -11.34 -8.87
N GLU A 94 -9.57 -10.65 -7.96
CA GLU A 94 -8.15 -10.32 -8.05
C GLU A 94 -7.28 -11.58 -8.13
N GLU A 95 -7.54 -12.57 -7.27
CA GLU A 95 -6.85 -13.86 -7.30
C GLU A 95 -7.07 -14.62 -8.61
N MET A 96 -8.31 -14.66 -9.12
CA MET A 96 -8.63 -15.28 -10.41
C MET A 96 -7.88 -14.60 -11.56
N ILE A 97 -7.82 -13.26 -11.56
CA ILE A 97 -7.07 -12.50 -12.57
C ILE A 97 -5.58 -12.86 -12.47
N ARG A 98 -4.99 -12.79 -11.27
CA ARG A 98 -3.58 -13.17 -11.04
C ARG A 98 -3.29 -14.60 -11.50
N ALA A 99 -4.13 -15.56 -11.13
CA ALA A 99 -3.97 -16.96 -11.52
C ALA A 99 -4.04 -17.14 -13.04
N LYS A 100 -4.98 -16.46 -13.71
CA LYS A 100 -5.08 -16.47 -15.18
C LYS A 100 -3.80 -15.93 -15.82
N TYR A 101 -3.28 -14.78 -15.37
CA TYR A 101 -2.05 -14.21 -15.92
C TYR A 101 -0.81 -15.08 -15.64
N ARG A 102 -0.67 -15.62 -14.43
CA ARG A 102 0.41 -16.57 -14.09
C ARG A 102 0.36 -17.85 -14.95
N ARG A 103 -0.82 -18.28 -15.40
CA ARG A 103 -0.96 -19.44 -16.30
C ARG A 103 -0.43 -19.16 -17.71
N TRP A 104 -0.66 -17.97 -18.25
CA TRP A 104 -0.17 -17.57 -19.59
C TRP A 104 1.31 -17.16 -19.59
N TYR A 105 1.74 -16.59 -18.46
CA TYR A 105 3.11 -16.22 -18.17
C TYR A 105 3.55 -16.95 -16.90
N PRO A 106 3.97 -18.24 -16.98
CA PRO A 106 4.98 -18.66 -16.03
C PRO A 106 6.09 -17.63 -16.20
N LEU A 107 6.39 -16.88 -15.13
CA LEU A 107 7.43 -15.85 -15.12
C LEU A 107 8.58 -16.29 -16.03
N PRO A 108 9.05 -15.48 -16.99
CA PRO A 108 10.25 -15.79 -17.78
C PRO A 108 11.48 -16.21 -16.93
N SER A 109 11.41 -15.96 -15.62
CA SER A 109 12.32 -16.35 -14.53
C SER A 109 13.17 -17.60 -14.76
N LYS A 110 12.63 -18.82 -14.93
CA LYS A 110 13.51 -20.00 -14.84
C LYS A 110 14.50 -20.09 -16.01
N GLN A 111 14.03 -19.93 -17.25
CA GLN A 111 14.93 -19.98 -18.42
C GLN A 111 15.84 -18.75 -18.46
N GLU A 112 15.35 -17.59 -18.05
CA GLU A 112 16.13 -16.36 -17.94
C GLU A 112 17.24 -16.49 -16.88
N GLU A 113 16.91 -16.99 -15.69
CA GLU A 113 17.84 -17.25 -14.59
C GLU A 113 18.89 -18.29 -14.99
N GLU A 114 18.49 -19.40 -15.62
CA GLU A 114 19.41 -20.43 -16.13
C GLU A 114 20.36 -19.87 -17.18
N ASN A 115 19.86 -19.05 -18.11
CA ASN A 115 20.69 -18.40 -19.13
C ASN A 115 21.70 -17.41 -18.51
N ILE A 116 21.25 -16.57 -17.57
CA ILE A 116 22.11 -15.62 -16.84
C ILE A 116 23.17 -16.37 -16.03
N GLU A 117 22.79 -17.45 -15.36
CA GLU A 117 23.72 -18.26 -14.55
C GLU A 117 24.78 -18.94 -15.43
N CYS A 118 24.39 -19.50 -16.58
CA CYS A 118 25.32 -20.07 -17.55
C CYS A 118 26.32 -19.02 -18.05
N MET A 119 25.81 -17.84 -18.44
CA MET A 119 26.62 -16.70 -18.87
C MET A 119 27.63 -16.26 -17.80
N LYS A 120 27.20 -16.18 -16.53
CA LYS A 120 28.09 -15.82 -15.40
C LYS A 120 29.18 -16.87 -15.17
N LYS A 121 28.84 -18.17 -15.27
CA LYS A 121 29.83 -19.26 -15.14
C LYS A 121 30.89 -19.19 -16.23
N GLU A 122 30.47 -18.96 -17.48
CA GLU A 122 31.40 -18.79 -18.61
C GLU A 122 32.31 -17.57 -18.41
N ALA A 123 31.74 -16.43 -18.04
CA ALA A 123 32.51 -15.22 -17.74
C ALA A 123 33.53 -15.45 -16.60
N ASN A 124 33.11 -16.10 -15.51
CA ASN A 124 33.98 -16.40 -14.36
C ASN A 124 35.15 -17.32 -14.75
N TYR A 125 34.91 -18.33 -15.58
CA TYR A 125 35.96 -19.21 -16.10
C TYR A 125 37.05 -18.42 -16.85
N TYR A 126 36.66 -17.49 -17.72
CA TYR A 126 37.62 -16.66 -18.46
C TYR A 126 38.33 -15.64 -17.55
N LEU A 127 37.60 -15.03 -16.61
CA LEU A 127 38.19 -14.11 -15.63
C LEU A 127 39.24 -14.79 -14.75
N GLU A 128 39.01 -16.05 -14.33
CA GLU A 128 40.04 -16.80 -13.59
C GLU A 128 41.31 -17.03 -14.41
N LYS A 129 41.19 -17.36 -15.70
CA LYS A 129 42.36 -17.49 -16.58
C LYS A 129 43.12 -16.17 -16.70
N LEU A 130 42.41 -15.06 -16.85
CA LEU A 130 43.01 -13.73 -16.92
C LEU A 130 43.73 -13.36 -15.62
N ARG A 131 43.12 -13.62 -14.45
CA ARG A 131 43.77 -13.40 -13.15
C ARG A 131 45.04 -14.21 -12.98
N LYS A 132 45.04 -15.48 -13.41
CA LYS A 132 46.25 -16.32 -13.39
C LYS A 132 47.34 -15.75 -14.31
N SER A 133 46.96 -15.31 -15.51
CA SER A 133 47.89 -14.66 -16.45
C SER A 133 48.46 -13.36 -15.87
N GLU A 134 47.63 -12.52 -15.25
CA GLU A 134 48.02 -11.30 -14.57
C GLU A 134 49.02 -11.58 -13.44
N ALA A 135 48.72 -12.53 -12.56
CA ALA A 135 49.61 -12.91 -11.45
C ALA A 135 51.00 -13.36 -11.94
N MET A 136 51.03 -14.16 -13.02
CA MET A 136 52.30 -14.56 -13.66
C MET A 136 53.05 -13.33 -14.22
N MET A 137 52.35 -12.38 -14.85
CA MET A 137 52.96 -11.15 -15.37
C MET A 137 53.51 -10.26 -14.25
N VAL A 138 52.80 -10.13 -13.14
CA VAL A 138 53.28 -9.40 -11.94
C VAL A 138 54.55 -10.04 -11.40
N GLN A 139 54.57 -11.37 -11.26
CA GLN A 139 55.76 -12.11 -10.82
C GLN A 139 56.93 -11.89 -11.80
N LYS A 140 56.67 -11.94 -13.12
CA LYS A 140 57.71 -11.71 -14.13
C LYS A 140 58.24 -10.27 -14.08
N SER A 141 57.38 -9.29 -13.86
CA SER A 141 57.78 -7.89 -13.65
C SER A 141 58.70 -7.74 -12.44
N LYS A 142 58.40 -8.44 -11.34
CA LYS A 142 59.27 -8.47 -10.16
C LYS A 142 60.65 -9.05 -10.48
N GLN A 143 60.71 -10.21 -11.15
CA GLN A 143 61.97 -10.83 -11.57
C GLN A 143 62.81 -9.92 -12.47
N LEU A 144 62.18 -9.24 -13.44
CA LEU A 144 62.86 -8.29 -14.32
C LEU A 144 63.43 -7.10 -13.54
N ARG A 145 62.68 -6.56 -12.58
CA ARG A 145 63.17 -5.46 -11.71
C ARG A 145 64.33 -5.90 -10.83
N GLU A 146 64.25 -7.10 -10.24
CA GLU A 146 65.34 -7.67 -9.43
C GLU A 146 66.61 -7.85 -10.25
N MET A 147 66.49 -8.40 -11.47
CA MET A 147 67.62 -8.54 -12.40
C MET A 147 68.22 -7.17 -12.76
N TYR A 148 67.38 -6.18 -13.06
CA TYR A 148 67.84 -4.82 -13.33
C TYR A 148 68.57 -4.21 -12.14
N LEU A 149 68.04 -4.35 -10.93
CA LEU A 149 68.68 -3.84 -9.71
C LEU A 149 70.01 -4.55 -9.42
N GLN A 150 70.10 -5.86 -9.69
CA GLN A 150 71.34 -6.60 -9.56
C GLN A 150 72.42 -6.11 -10.53
N LEU A 151 72.06 -5.89 -11.80
CA LEU A 151 72.96 -5.31 -12.82
C LEU A 151 73.39 -3.89 -12.44
N MET A 152 72.47 -3.07 -11.94
CA MET A 152 72.77 -1.73 -11.43
C MET A 152 73.75 -1.78 -10.25
N ALA A 153 73.55 -2.66 -9.27
CA ALA A 153 74.46 -2.81 -8.13
C ALA A 153 75.87 -3.23 -8.59
N MET A 154 75.97 -4.21 -9.49
CA MET A 154 77.27 -4.62 -10.06
C MET A 154 77.99 -3.49 -10.77
N SER A 155 77.26 -2.62 -11.49
CA SER A 155 77.87 -1.49 -12.20
C SER A 155 78.62 -0.51 -11.28
N GLN A 156 78.35 -0.56 -9.97
CA GLN A 156 79.00 0.28 -8.97
C GLN A 156 80.18 -0.41 -8.26
N GLU A 157 80.42 -1.70 -8.52
CA GLU A 157 81.51 -2.46 -7.92
C GLU A 157 82.87 -2.16 -8.56
N PRO A 158 83.99 -2.32 -7.83
CA PRO A 158 85.33 -2.18 -8.39
C PRO A 158 85.60 -3.16 -9.54
N TYR A 159 86.39 -2.74 -10.53
CA TYR A 159 86.67 -3.51 -11.76
C TYR A 159 87.10 -4.96 -11.53
N VAL A 160 87.86 -5.25 -10.48
CA VAL A 160 88.36 -6.60 -10.16
C VAL A 160 87.22 -7.56 -9.77
N VAL A 161 86.23 -7.05 -9.03
CA VAL A 161 85.05 -7.83 -8.59
C VAL A 161 84.11 -8.06 -9.77
N LEU A 162 83.95 -7.06 -10.63
CA LEU A 162 83.13 -7.14 -11.83
C LEU A 162 83.57 -8.31 -12.74
N LEU A 163 84.87 -8.50 -12.92
CA LEU A 163 85.43 -9.52 -13.83
C LEU A 163 85.18 -10.98 -13.40
N GLN A 164 84.79 -11.25 -12.15
CA GLN A 164 84.61 -12.63 -11.67
C GLN A 164 83.20 -13.19 -11.89
N ASP A 165 82.18 -12.33 -12.01
CA ASP A 165 80.76 -12.75 -12.00
C ASP A 165 79.91 -12.25 -13.20
N LEU A 166 80.50 -11.51 -14.14
CA LEU A 166 79.78 -10.91 -15.28
C LEU A 166 79.09 -11.95 -16.18
N ASP A 167 79.79 -13.04 -16.53
CA ASP A 167 79.28 -14.02 -17.51
C ASP A 167 78.04 -14.78 -17.02
N ASP A 168 77.99 -15.12 -15.74
CA ASP A 168 76.81 -15.76 -15.15
C ASP A 168 75.63 -14.79 -15.11
N ILE A 169 75.87 -13.55 -14.71
CA ILE A 169 74.82 -12.55 -14.57
C ILE A 169 74.24 -12.14 -15.93
N PHE A 170 75.08 -11.98 -16.95
CA PHE A 170 74.61 -11.76 -18.32
C PHE A 170 73.75 -12.94 -18.81
N ARG A 171 74.22 -14.18 -18.64
CA ARG A 171 73.46 -15.38 -19.02
C ARG A 171 72.09 -15.45 -18.32
N ARG A 172 72.04 -15.14 -17.03
CA ARG A 172 70.77 -15.07 -16.27
C ARG A 172 69.89 -13.93 -16.75
N SER A 173 70.46 -12.78 -17.12
CA SER A 173 69.69 -11.62 -17.60
C SER A 173 69.04 -11.88 -18.96
N GLU A 174 69.76 -12.50 -19.89
CA GLU A 174 69.28 -12.83 -21.24
C GLU A 174 68.16 -13.87 -21.23
N SER A 175 68.14 -14.73 -20.21
CA SER A 175 67.12 -15.77 -20.05
C SER A 175 65.81 -15.24 -19.44
N VAL A 176 65.77 -14.04 -18.85
CA VAL A 176 64.51 -13.44 -18.35
C VAL A 176 63.77 -12.71 -19.47
N GLN A 177 62.75 -13.36 -20.03
CA GLN A 177 61.91 -12.79 -21.09
C GLN A 177 60.59 -12.22 -20.56
N PRO A 178 60.03 -11.15 -21.16
CA PRO A 178 58.73 -10.62 -20.76
C PRO A 178 57.61 -11.62 -21.09
N SER A 179 56.59 -11.66 -20.24
CA SER A 179 55.37 -12.43 -20.49
C SER A 179 54.44 -11.66 -21.45
N LYS A 180 53.76 -12.40 -22.33
CA LYS A 180 52.74 -11.84 -23.23
C LYS A 180 51.34 -11.95 -22.60
N PRO A 181 50.45 -10.96 -22.79
CA PRO A 181 49.05 -11.08 -22.40
C PRO A 181 48.35 -12.21 -23.13
N LEU A 182 47.32 -12.78 -22.50
CA LEU A 182 46.48 -13.78 -23.12
C LEU A 182 45.65 -13.15 -24.26
N ALA A 183 45.77 -13.67 -25.48
CA ALA A 183 44.99 -13.20 -26.62
C ALA A 183 43.60 -13.86 -26.59
N MET A 184 42.64 -13.23 -25.91
CA MET A 184 41.24 -13.69 -25.86
C MET A 184 40.30 -12.58 -26.31
N LYS A 185 39.35 -12.90 -27.19
CA LYS A 185 38.20 -12.03 -27.49
C LYS A 185 37.06 -12.37 -26.51
N PRO A 186 36.43 -11.37 -25.87
CA PRO A 186 35.26 -11.61 -25.05
C PRO A 186 34.05 -11.86 -25.95
N GLU A 187 33.82 -13.12 -26.33
CA GLU A 187 32.58 -13.54 -26.98
C GLU A 187 31.75 -14.29 -25.94
N ILE A 188 30.75 -13.61 -25.40
CA ILE A 188 29.76 -14.20 -24.49
C ILE A 188 28.53 -14.50 -25.32
N TYR A 189 28.24 -15.78 -25.55
CA TYR A 189 27.11 -16.19 -26.39
C TYR A 189 25.82 -16.16 -25.59
N ALA A 190 24.80 -15.46 -26.11
CA ALA A 190 23.45 -15.54 -25.57
C ALA A 190 22.79 -16.85 -26.04
N LEU A 191 22.28 -17.64 -25.10
CA LEU A 191 21.47 -18.82 -25.43
C LEU A 191 20.16 -18.37 -26.10
N ALA A 192 19.75 -19.11 -27.14
CA ALA A 192 18.53 -18.80 -27.88
C ALA A 192 17.31 -18.86 -26.95
N LEU A 193 16.39 -17.90 -27.10
CA LEU A 193 15.10 -17.92 -26.41
C LEU A 193 14.19 -18.97 -27.05
N SER A 194 14.23 -20.19 -26.54
CA SER A 194 13.32 -21.25 -26.95
C SER A 194 11.87 -20.87 -26.59
N GLY A 195 10.95 -20.97 -27.56
CA GLY A 195 9.50 -20.83 -27.33
C GLY A 195 8.86 -19.47 -27.61
N LEU A 196 9.60 -18.46 -28.08
CA LEU A 196 8.99 -17.21 -28.59
C LEU A 196 8.41 -17.38 -30.00
N THR A 197 8.99 -18.23 -30.83
CA THR A 197 8.52 -18.51 -32.20
C THR A 197 7.33 -19.46 -32.28
N GLU A 198 7.07 -20.27 -31.25
CA GLU A 198 5.93 -21.21 -31.21
C GLU A 198 4.62 -20.56 -30.71
N ARG A 199 4.67 -19.34 -30.15
CA ARG A 199 3.50 -18.67 -29.55
C ARG A 199 2.75 -17.72 -30.48
N PHE A 200 3.22 -17.56 -31.72
CA PHE A 200 2.61 -16.68 -32.72
C PHE A 200 2.14 -17.40 -33.99
N ASN A 201 2.10 -18.74 -33.98
CA ASN A 201 1.52 -19.57 -35.04
C ASN A 201 0.31 -20.34 -34.52
#